data_AF-A0A2N8PFB6-F1
#
_entry.id   AF-A0A2N8PFB6-F1
#
_cell.length_a   1.000
_cell.length_b   1.000
_cell.length_c   1.000
_cell.angle_alpha   90.00
_cell.angle_beta   90.00
_cell.angle_gamma   90.00
#
_symmetry.space_group_name_H-M   'P 1'
#
loop_
_entity.id
_entity.type
_entity.pdbx_description
1 polymer ?
#
loop_
_entity_poly.entity_id
_entity_poly.type
_entity_poly.pdbx_seq_one_letter_code
_entity_poly.pdbx_strand_id
1 'polypeptide(L)'
;MLALRTESETDRMWLLHELRSKSGELVATTQGEQARAMSRKKFPKFSLSWPAEEVRERFAHVAVPLHARALAALQENHALRELVVSEMTGRANGER
;
A
#
# COMPACT_ATOMS: atom_id res chain seq x y z
N MET A 1 -9.86 -0.43 14.46
CA MET A 1 -9.11 -0.22 13.20
C MET A 1 -8.63 1.22 13.15
N LEU A 2 -7.35 1.46 12.88
CA LEU A 2 -6.79 2.81 12.73
C LEU A 2 -6.70 3.14 11.25
N ALA A 3 -7.26 4.26 10.83
CA ALA A 3 -7.13 4.78 9.47
C ALA A 3 -6.44 6.14 9.54
N LEU A 4 -5.44 6.35 8.69
CA LEU A 4 -4.71 7.61 8.58
C LEU A 4 -5.22 8.35 7.34
N ARG A 5 -5.46 9.65 7.50
CA ARG A 5 -5.82 10.54 6.39
C ARG A 5 -4.73 11.59 6.27
N THR A 6 -4.21 11.75 5.06
CA THR A 6 -3.31 12.83 4.69
C THR A 6 -4.06 13.82 3.82
N GLU A 7 -3.65 15.08 3.87
CA GLU A 7 -4.32 16.17 3.15
C GLU A 7 -3.90 16.23 1.67
N SER A 8 -2.71 15.71 1.35
CA SER A 8 -2.16 15.67 0.00
C SER A 8 -1.71 14.27 -0.42
N GLU A 9 -1.60 14.05 -1.74
CA GLU A 9 -0.97 12.84 -2.30
C GLU A 9 0.52 12.79 -1.97
N THR A 10 1.18 13.94 -1.93
CA THR A 10 2.58 14.08 -1.52
C THR A 10 2.82 13.48 -0.14
N ASP A 11 2.05 13.92 0.86
CA ASP A 11 2.14 13.42 2.24
C ASP A 11 1.73 11.96 2.33
N ARG A 12 0.74 11.55 1.52
CA ARG A 12 0.31 10.14 1.45
C ARG A 12 1.46 9.25 1.01
N MET A 13 2.16 9.63 -0.05
CA MET A 13 3.26 8.85 -0.61
C MET A 13 4.43 8.78 0.36
N TRP A 14 4.81 9.90 0.97
CA TRP A 14 5.88 9.90 1.96
C TRP A 14 5.53 9.02 3.16
N LEU A 15 4.35 9.22 3.76
CA LEU A 15 3.92 8.48 4.96
C LEU A 15 3.84 6.98 4.69
N LEU A 16 3.30 6.57 3.54
CA LEU A 16 3.21 5.16 3.16
C LEU A 16 4.59 4.50 3.13
N HIS A 17 5.56 5.16 2.50
CA HIS A 17 6.91 4.61 2.34
C HIS A 17 7.72 4.65 3.64
N GLU A 18 7.56 5.69 4.47
CA GLU A 18 8.17 5.76 5.80
C GLU A 18 7.65 4.65 6.73
N LEU A 19 6.34 4.38 6.71
CA LEU A 19 5.76 3.28 7.48
C LEU A 19 6.22 1.92 6.92
N ARG A 20 6.37 1.80 5.60
CA ARG A 20 6.83 0.56 4.96
C ARG A 20 8.30 0.28 5.28
N SER A 21 9.18 1.28 5.25
CA SER A 21 10.60 1.11 5.60
C SER A 21 10.78 0.73 7.07
N LYS A 22 9.89 1.20 7.95
CA LYS A 22 9.92 0.90 9.38
C LYS A 22 8.97 -0.22 9.79
N SER A 23 8.50 -1.05 8.86
CA SER A 23 7.48 -2.08 9.14
C SER A 23 7.93 -3.07 10.23
N GLY A 24 9.22 -3.41 10.29
CA GLY A 24 9.77 -4.27 11.33
C GLY A 24 9.67 -3.66 12.72
N GLU A 25 10.01 -2.37 12.86
CA GLU A 25 9.89 -1.63 14.12
C GLU A 25 8.43 -1.43 14.53
N LEU A 26 7.53 -1.18 13.56
CA LEU A 26 6.09 -1.11 13.78
C LEU A 26 5.55 -2.43 14.36
N VAL A 27 5.99 -3.57 13.81
CA VAL A 27 5.62 -4.89 14.33
C VAL A 27 6.18 -5.10 15.73
N ALA A 28 7.46 -4.83 15.96
CA ALA A 28 8.10 -4.98 17.27
C ALA A 28 7.40 -4.15 18.36
N THR A 29 7.01 -2.91 18.03
CA THR A 29 6.27 -2.00 18.93
C THR A 29 4.90 -2.57 19.35
N THR A 30 4.28 -3.40 18.52
CA THR A 30 2.99 -4.04 18.82
C THR A 30 3.11 -5.36 19.57
N GLN A 31 4.25 -6.05 19.45
CA GLN A 31 4.46 -7.38 20.05
C GLN A 31 4.73 -7.33 21.56
N GLY A 32 5.20 -6.20 22.11
CA GLY A 32 5.71 -6.12 23.49
C GLY A 32 4.72 -6.07 24.65
N GLU A 33 3.39 -6.15 24.46
CA GLU A 33 2.45 -6.07 25.61
C GLU A 33 1.36 -7.14 25.65
N GLN A 34 0.83 -7.62 24.52
CA GLN A 34 -0.20 -8.69 24.44
C GLN A 34 -0.40 -9.19 23.00
N ALA A 35 0.58 -9.00 22.09
CA ALA A 35 0.37 -9.16 20.63
C ALA A 35 -0.91 -8.46 20.11
N ARG A 36 -1.23 -7.28 20.65
CA ARG A 36 -2.44 -6.52 20.29
C ARG A 36 -2.14 -5.56 19.14
N ALA A 37 -3.13 -5.37 18.28
CA ALA A 37 -3.12 -4.36 17.24
C ALA A 37 -2.69 -2.99 17.79
N MET A 38 -1.93 -2.24 17.00
CA MET A 38 -1.43 -0.92 17.37
C MET A 38 -2.56 0.02 17.77
N SER A 39 -2.49 0.57 18.98
CA SER A 39 -3.54 1.45 19.48
C SER A 39 -3.40 2.86 18.91
N ARG A 40 -4.54 3.55 18.75
CA ARG A 40 -4.59 4.97 18.34
C ARG A 40 -3.76 5.89 19.25
N LYS A 41 -3.54 5.52 20.51
CA LYS A 41 -2.74 6.29 21.46
C LYS A 41 -1.23 6.05 21.32
N LYS A 42 -0.82 4.88 20.80
CA LYS A 42 0.59 4.53 20.61
C LYS A 42 1.11 5.01 19.25
N PHE A 43 0.28 5.00 18.21
CA PHE A 43 0.69 5.42 16.86
C PHE A 43 1.32 6.83 16.79
N PRO A 44 0.76 7.88 17.42
CA PRO A 44 1.35 9.23 17.36
C PRO A 44 2.72 9.35 18.04
N LYS A 45 3.09 8.37 18.89
CA LYS A 45 4.39 8.34 19.56
C LYS A 45 5.46 7.62 18.72
N PHE A 46 5.05 6.99 17.62
CA PHE A 46 5.97 6.32 16.73
C PHE A 46 6.81 7.36 15.98
N SER A 47 8.13 7.22 16.02
CA SER A 47 9.04 8.19 15.43
C SER A 47 9.02 8.08 13.91
N LEU A 48 8.50 9.10 13.24
CA LEU A 48 8.45 9.22 11.79
C LEU A 48 9.37 10.36 11.34
N SER A 49 10.13 10.10 10.28
CA SER A 49 10.89 11.13 9.59
C SER A 49 9.91 11.96 8.77
N TRP A 50 9.83 13.26 9.05
CA TRP A 50 8.95 14.19 8.33
C TRP A 50 9.76 15.36 7.77
N PRO A 51 10.39 15.20 6.59
CA PRO A 51 11.24 16.23 6.00
C PRO A 51 10.40 17.41 5.50
N ALA A 52 11.07 18.48 5.06
CA ALA A 52 10.41 19.64 4.46
C ALA A 52 9.55 19.28 3.23
N GLU A 53 8.56 20.11 2.93
CA GLU A 53 7.56 19.85 1.89
C GLU A 53 8.20 19.60 0.52
N GLU A 54 9.22 20.38 0.16
CA GLU A 54 9.91 20.28 -1.13
C GLU A 54 10.59 18.91 -1.31
N VAL A 55 11.05 18.30 -0.22
CA VAL A 55 11.61 16.94 -0.25
C VAL A 55 10.52 15.92 -0.52
N ARG A 56 9.37 16.05 0.17
CA ARG A 56 8.23 15.15 0.00
C ARG A 56 7.65 15.28 -1.41
N GLU A 57 7.56 16.49 -1.95
CA GLU A 57 7.10 16.74 -3.33
C GLU A 57 8.01 16.10 -4.36
N ARG A 58 9.34 16.27 -4.24
CA ARG A 58 10.31 15.61 -5.13
C ARG A 58 10.19 14.08 -5.06
N PHE A 59 9.98 13.54 -3.86
CA PHE A 59 9.76 12.12 -3.69
C PHE A 59 8.46 11.67 -4.38
N ALA A 60 7.37 12.42 -4.20
CA ALA A 60 6.07 12.12 -4.79
C ALA A 60 6.11 12.12 -6.34
N HIS A 61 6.85 13.05 -6.95
CA HIS A 61 7.08 13.09 -8.40
C HIS A 61 7.64 11.78 -8.96
N VAL A 62 8.40 11.03 -8.16
CA VAL A 62 8.93 9.71 -8.54
C VAL A 62 7.98 8.59 -8.13
N ALA A 63 7.46 8.63 -6.90
CA ALA A 63 6.68 7.54 -6.33
C ALA A 63 5.30 7.37 -6.98
N VAL A 64 4.59 8.48 -7.26
CA VAL A 64 3.24 8.47 -7.85
C VAL A 64 3.18 7.71 -9.18
N PRO A 65 4.01 8.02 -10.21
CA PRO A 65 3.95 7.32 -11.48
C PRO A 65 4.30 5.83 -11.36
N LEU A 66 5.20 5.45 -10.45
CA LEU A 66 5.53 4.05 -10.20
C LEU A 66 4.35 3.27 -9.62
N HIS A 67 3.62 3.86 -8.68
CA HIS A 67 2.39 3.28 -8.13
C HIS A 67 1.30 3.16 -9.19
N ALA A 68 1.11 4.20 -10.01
CA ALA A 68 0.15 4.16 -11.12
C ALA A 68 0.47 3.03 -12.11
N ARG A 69 1.75 2.87 -12.47
CA ARG A 69 2.18 1.79 -13.37
C ARG A 69 1.97 0.41 -12.76
N ALA A 70 2.30 0.25 -11.47
CA ALA A 70 2.08 -1.01 -10.77
C ALA A 70 0.60 -1.37 -10.69
N LEU A 71 -0.28 -0.40 -10.42
CA LEU A 71 -1.72 -0.61 -10.39
C LEU A 71 -2.26 -1.03 -11.76
N ALA A 72 -1.85 -0.34 -12.83
CA ALA A 72 -2.25 -0.69 -14.19
C ALA A 72 -1.83 -2.13 -14.55
N ALA A 73 -0.60 -2.53 -14.21
CA ALA A 73 -0.13 -3.89 -14.46
C ALA A 73 -0.92 -4.94 -13.64
N LEU A 74 -1.32 -4.63 -12.40
CA LEU A 74 -2.14 -5.53 -11.59
C LEU A 74 -3.55 -5.70 -12.20
N GLN A 75 -4.15 -4.62 -12.68
CA GLN A 75 -5.46 -4.65 -13.33
C GLN A 75 -5.43 -5.43 -14.64
N GLU A 76 -4.40 -5.22 -15.47
CA GLU A 76 -4.17 -5.97 -16.70
C GLU A 76 -4.01 -7.47 -16.42
N ASN A 77 -3.17 -7.83 -15.45
CA ASN A 77 -3.00 -9.22 -15.05
C ASN A 77 -4.30 -9.86 -14.55
N HIS A 78 -5.14 -9.11 -13.85
CA HIS A 78 -6.44 -9.59 -13.40
C HIS A 78 -7.36 -9.86 -14.59
N ALA A 79 -7.49 -8.89 -15.50
CA ALA A 79 -8.33 -9.03 -16.69
C ALA A 79 -7.90 -10.22 -17.57
N LEU A 80 -6.58 -10.41 -17.75
CA LEU A 80 -6.06 -11.55 -18.49
C LEU A 80 -6.38 -12.90 -17.82
N ARG A 81 -6.32 -12.96 -16.48
CA ARG A 81 -6.71 -14.18 -15.74
C ARG A 81 -8.19 -14.50 -15.90
N GLU A 82 -9.04 -13.48 -15.80
CA GLU A 82 -10.49 -13.64 -15.99
C GLU A 82 -10.80 -14.12 -17.42
N LEU A 83 -10.14 -13.55 -18.42
CA LEU A 83 -10.28 -13.97 -19.81
C LEU A 83 -9.91 -15.44 -19.98
N VAL A 84 -8.74 -15.87 -19.47
CA VAL A 84 -8.30 -17.27 -19.55
C VAL A 84 -9.31 -18.22 -18.91
N VAL A 85 -9.82 -17.88 -17.73
CA VAL A 85 -10.84 -18.70 -17.05
C VAL A 85 -12.12 -18.78 -17.87
N SER A 86 -12.58 -17.66 -18.44
CA SER A 86 -13.79 -17.63 -19.27
C SER A 86 -13.66 -18.46 -20.56
N GLU A 87 -12.50 -18.40 -21.23
CA GLU A 87 -12.25 -19.17 -22.45
C GLU A 87 -12.13 -20.67 -22.17
N MET A 88 -11.45 -21.05 -21.08
CA MET A 88 -11.33 -22.46 -20.69
C MET A 88 -12.67 -23.09 -20.28
N THR A 89 -13.51 -22.33 -19.57
CA THR A 89 -14.85 -22.79 -19.16
C THR A 89 -15.85 -22.77 -20.33
N GLY A 90 -15.73 -21.79 -21.23
CA GLY A 90 -16.52 -21.73 -22.46
C GLY A 90 -16.22 -22.88 -23.42
N ARG A 91 -14.94 -23.23 -23.61
CA ARG A 91 -14.53 -24.40 -24.42
C ARG A 91 -15.00 -25.73 -23.82
N ALA A 92 -14.91 -25.89 -22.50
CA ALA A 92 -15.39 -27.11 -21.82
C ALA A 92 -16.91 -27.33 -21.97
N ASN A 93 -17.69 -26.26 -22.15
CA ASN A 93 -19.13 -26.33 -22.38
C ASN A 93 -19.52 -26.44 -23.87
N GLY A 94 -18.62 -26.10 -24.80
CA GLY A 94 -18.86 -26.17 -26.26
C GLY A 94 -18.47 -27.51 -26.89
N GLU A 95 -17.79 -28.40 -26.17
CA GLU A 95 -17.40 -29.75 -26.61
C GLU A 95 -18.37 -30.87 -26.16
N ARG A 96 -19.58 -30.50 -25.70
CA ARG A 96 -20.70 -31.41 -25.40
C ARG A 96 -21.82 -31.23 -26.41
#